data_AF-A0A125SIM9-F1
#
_entry.id   AF-A0A125SIM9-F1
#
_cell.length_a   1.000
_cell.length_b   1.000
_cell.length_c   1.000
_cell.angle_alpha   90.00
_cell.angle_beta   90.00
_cell.angle_gamma   90.00
#
_symmetry.space_group_name_H-M   'P 1'
#
loop_
_entity.id
_entity.type
_entity.pdbx_description
1 polymer ?
#
loop_
_entity_poly.entity_id
_entity_poly.type
_entity_poly.pdbx_seq_one_letter_code
_entity_poly.pdbx_strand_id
1 'polypeptide(L)'
;MAVAAVALLGASSSWSETIAVAKRYPGPWKDDFNLEITKSLAWNKVAGCGEYKYRASSLDKDEFLVYCSSDDVAWTAYLVWPVIHKIIGPLRPDASLN
;
A
#
# COMPACT_ATOMS: atom_id res chain seq x y z
N MET A 1 -55.55 -6.02 -7.86
CA MET A 1 -54.51 -6.29 -8.88
C MET A 1 -53.28 -5.50 -8.51
N ALA A 2 -52.13 -6.17 -8.47
CA ALA A 2 -50.87 -5.70 -7.89
C ALA A 2 -49.97 -5.01 -8.91
N VAL A 3 -49.03 -4.17 -8.42
CA VAL A 3 -47.69 -4.07 -9.03
C VAL A 3 -46.66 -3.97 -7.90
N ALA A 4 -45.80 -5.00 -7.84
CA ALA A 4 -44.72 -5.12 -6.87
C ALA A 4 -43.51 -4.30 -7.35
N ALA A 5 -42.92 -3.54 -6.42
CA ALA A 5 -41.67 -2.85 -6.62
C ALA A 5 -40.50 -3.85 -6.56
N VAL A 6 -39.59 -3.81 -7.53
CA VAL A 6 -38.35 -4.58 -7.51
C VAL A 6 -37.19 -3.58 -7.58
N ALA A 7 -36.62 -3.26 -6.41
CA ALA A 7 -35.38 -2.51 -6.32
C ALA A 7 -34.21 -3.47 -6.53
N LEU A 8 -33.50 -3.35 -7.66
CA LEU A 8 -32.27 -4.08 -7.93
C LEU A 8 -31.14 -3.45 -7.11
N LEU A 9 -30.70 -4.16 -6.06
CA LEU A 9 -29.50 -3.86 -5.29
C LEU A 9 -28.27 -4.19 -6.14
N GLY A 10 -27.54 -3.18 -6.60
CA GLY A 10 -26.25 -3.33 -7.28
C GLY A 10 -25.16 -3.70 -6.29
N ALA A 11 -24.52 -4.86 -6.48
CA ALA A 11 -23.32 -5.26 -5.76
C ALA A 11 -22.09 -4.64 -6.45
N SER A 12 -21.35 -3.80 -5.72
CA SER A 12 -20.15 -3.11 -6.20
C SER A 12 -18.93 -4.04 -6.23
N SER A 13 -18.24 -4.04 -7.37
CA SER A 13 -17.09 -4.87 -7.72
C SER A 13 -15.78 -4.37 -7.06
N SER A 14 -15.51 -4.79 -5.82
CA SER A 14 -14.25 -4.46 -5.11
C SER A 14 -13.06 -5.37 -5.47
N TRP A 15 -13.28 -6.46 -6.22
CA TRP A 15 -12.28 -7.53 -6.35
C TRP A 15 -11.20 -7.23 -7.40
N SER A 16 -11.51 -6.39 -8.40
CA SER A 16 -10.59 -6.12 -9.51
C SER A 16 -9.40 -5.24 -9.13
N GLU A 17 -9.57 -4.32 -8.18
CA GLU A 17 -8.49 -3.42 -7.72
C GLU A 17 -7.52 -4.16 -6.78
N THR A 18 -8.05 -5.00 -5.91
CA THR A 18 -7.30 -5.80 -4.91
C THR A 18 -6.34 -6.80 -5.58
N ILE A 19 -6.76 -7.48 -6.67
CA ILE A 19 -5.84 -8.34 -7.45
C ILE A 19 -4.76 -7.51 -8.17
N ALA A 20 -5.06 -6.28 -8.58
CA ALA A 20 -4.11 -5.43 -9.28
C ALA A 20 -2.94 -5.01 -8.37
N VAL A 21 -3.20 -4.72 -7.09
CA VAL A 21 -2.16 -4.33 -6.12
C VAL A 21 -1.22 -5.50 -5.82
N ALA A 22 -1.74 -6.70 -5.54
CA ALA A 22 -0.92 -7.89 -5.30
C ALA A 22 -0.06 -8.28 -6.52
N LYS A 23 -0.58 -8.07 -7.73
CA LYS A 23 0.18 -8.28 -8.96
C LYS A 23 1.29 -7.24 -9.16
N ARG A 24 1.03 -5.97 -8.83
CA ARG A 24 2.03 -4.89 -8.93
C ARG A 24 3.10 -4.98 -7.85
N TYR A 25 2.74 -5.41 -6.64
CA TYR A 25 3.66 -5.55 -5.50
C TYR A 25 3.68 -7.02 -5.05
N PRO A 26 4.35 -7.89 -5.82
CA PRO A 26 4.46 -9.30 -5.48
C PRO A 26 5.22 -9.49 -4.17
N GLY A 27 4.83 -10.52 -3.42
CA GLY A 27 5.54 -10.92 -2.20
C GLY A 27 6.90 -11.59 -2.50
N PRO A 28 7.66 -11.94 -1.44
CA PRO A 28 7.33 -11.74 -0.02
C PRO A 28 7.53 -10.30 0.45
N TRP A 29 6.97 -9.97 1.62
CA TRP A 29 7.36 -8.77 2.35
C TRP A 29 8.82 -8.88 2.77
N LYS A 30 9.53 -7.76 2.69
CA LYS A 30 10.88 -7.60 3.23
C LYS A 30 10.84 -6.67 4.43
N ASP A 31 11.45 -7.09 5.53
CA ASP A 31 11.53 -6.40 6.81
C ASP A 31 12.98 -6.03 7.18
N ASP A 32 13.93 -6.27 6.27
CA ASP A 32 15.32 -5.86 6.45
C ASP A 32 15.53 -4.35 6.29
N PHE A 33 16.57 -3.83 6.95
CA PHE A 33 16.91 -2.41 6.86
C PHE A 33 17.35 -2.03 5.43
N ASN A 34 16.62 -1.11 4.82
CA ASN A 34 16.95 -0.51 3.53
C ASN A 34 17.33 0.97 3.69
N LEU A 35 18.62 1.28 3.53
CA LEU A 35 19.16 2.62 3.75
C LEU A 35 18.46 3.70 2.90
N GLU A 36 18.16 3.42 1.64
CA GLU A 36 17.63 4.40 0.70
C GLU A 36 16.14 4.69 0.96
N ILE A 37 15.36 3.67 1.33
CA ILE A 37 14.00 3.86 1.82
C ILE A 37 14.00 4.70 3.11
N THR A 38 14.85 4.34 4.08
CA THR A 38 14.96 5.06 5.36
C THR A 38 15.34 6.53 5.15
N LYS A 39 16.34 6.83 4.31
CA LYS A 39 16.71 8.21 3.96
C LYS A 39 15.55 8.96 3.34
N SER A 40 14.80 8.33 2.44
CA SER A 40 13.68 8.97 1.75
C SER A 40 12.54 9.30 2.71
N LEU A 41 12.20 8.39 3.63
CA LEU A 41 11.23 8.64 4.70
C LEU A 41 11.68 9.81 5.59
N ALA A 42 12.95 9.83 5.98
CA ALA A 42 13.51 10.90 6.81
C ALA A 42 13.54 12.26 6.08
N TRP A 43 13.95 12.29 4.81
CA TRP A 43 13.98 13.51 3.99
C TRP A 43 12.60 14.15 3.85
N ASN A 44 11.57 13.32 3.71
CA ASN A 44 10.18 13.75 3.63
C ASN A 44 9.52 13.95 5.00
N LYS A 45 10.27 13.80 6.10
CA LYS A 45 9.79 13.96 7.48
C LYS A 45 8.58 13.08 7.79
N VAL A 46 8.55 11.86 7.26
CA VAL A 46 7.50 10.89 7.56
C VAL A 46 7.59 10.51 9.03
N ALA A 47 6.53 10.80 9.79
CA ALA A 47 6.42 10.50 11.22
C ALA A 47 5.61 9.22 11.46
N GLY A 48 5.75 8.61 12.65
CA GLY A 48 5.00 7.39 13.01
C GLY A 48 5.47 6.13 12.28
N CYS A 49 6.70 6.16 11.75
CA CYS A 49 7.28 5.14 10.89
C CYS A 49 8.52 4.56 11.59
N GLY A 50 8.30 3.90 12.73
CA GLY A 50 9.37 3.34 13.57
C GLY A 50 9.89 2.02 13.01
N GLU A 51 8.98 1.21 12.48
CA GLU A 51 9.24 -0.06 11.81
C GLU A 51 8.56 -0.06 10.45
N TYR A 52 9.18 -0.71 9.46
CA TYR A 52 8.57 -0.85 8.14
C TYR A 52 8.88 -2.19 7.49
N LYS A 53 7.97 -2.58 6.60
CA LYS A 53 8.16 -3.67 5.64
C LYS A 53 7.86 -3.16 4.24
N TYR A 54 8.49 -3.75 3.23
CA TYR A 54 8.38 -3.25 1.86
C TYR A 54 8.27 -4.37 0.82
N ARG A 55 7.68 -4.02 -0.34
CA ARG A 55 7.67 -4.83 -1.57
C ARG A 55 8.08 -3.95 -2.74
N ALA A 56 8.90 -4.50 -3.64
CA ALA A 56 9.27 -3.82 -4.87
C ALA A 56 8.13 -3.87 -5.88
N SER A 57 7.99 -2.83 -6.68
CA SER A 57 7.05 -2.83 -7.80
C SER A 57 7.55 -3.74 -8.92
N SER A 58 6.63 -4.47 -9.54
CA SER A 58 6.90 -5.28 -10.73
C SER A 58 6.97 -4.43 -12.01
N LEU A 59 6.53 -3.17 -11.95
CA LEU A 59 6.41 -2.27 -13.11
C LEU A 59 7.50 -1.19 -13.13
N ASP A 60 7.99 -0.80 -11.95
CA ASP A 60 9.00 0.25 -11.78
C ASP A 60 10.05 -0.21 -10.76
N LYS A 61 11.31 -0.35 -11.19
CA LYS A 61 12.38 -0.89 -10.35
C LYS A 61 12.77 0.03 -9.19
N ASP A 62 12.46 1.32 -9.30
CA ASP A 62 12.78 2.31 -8.28
C ASP A 62 11.58 2.61 -7.38
N GLU A 63 10.43 1.94 -7.58
CA GLU A 63 9.22 2.11 -6.78
C GLU A 63 9.07 0.99 -5.76
N PHE A 64 8.80 1.39 -4.51
CA PHE A 64 8.53 0.47 -3.41
C PHE A 64 7.20 0.80 -2.75
N LEU A 65 6.41 -0.23 -2.49
CA LEU A 65 5.30 -0.15 -1.53
C LEU A 65 5.86 -0.41 -0.14
N VAL A 66 5.77 0.58 0.74
CA VAL A 66 6.26 0.52 2.11
C VAL A 66 5.05 0.57 3.04
N TYR A 67 4.91 -0.43 3.88
CA TYR A 67 4.01 -0.38 5.02
C TYR A 67 4.85 -0.02 6.22
N CYS A 68 4.44 0.99 6.98
CA CYS A 68 5.09 1.29 8.24
C CYS A 68 4.12 1.54 9.37
N SER A 69 4.64 1.33 10.56
CA SER A 69 3.92 1.42 11.82
C SER A 69 4.84 1.98 12.91
N SER A 70 4.23 2.54 13.95
CA SER A 70 4.91 2.89 15.19
C SER A 70 4.66 1.87 16.31
N ASP A 71 3.69 0.99 16.14
CA ASP A 71 3.19 0.08 17.19
C ASP A 71 2.96 -1.37 16.70
N ASP A 72 3.34 -1.68 15.47
CA ASP A 72 3.13 -2.96 14.76
C ASP A 72 1.65 -3.36 14.57
N VAL A 73 0.70 -2.55 15.06
CA VAL A 73 -0.75 -2.79 15.00
C VAL A 73 -1.39 -1.96 13.91
N ALA A 74 -1.12 -0.66 13.89
CA ALA A 74 -1.65 0.28 12.92
C ALA A 74 -0.63 0.50 11.80
N TRP A 75 -0.90 -0.10 10.64
CA TRP A 75 -0.06 0.04 9.46
C TRP A 75 -0.57 1.16 8.55
N THR A 76 0.36 1.95 8.02
CA THR A 76 0.11 2.98 6.99
C THR A 76 0.97 2.67 5.77
N ALA A 77 0.40 2.83 4.59
CA ALA A 77 1.09 2.55 3.33
C ALA A 77 1.67 3.83 2.71
N TYR A 78 2.82 3.69 2.05
CA TYR A 78 3.50 4.72 1.28
C TYR A 78 4.06 4.12 -0.01
N LEU A 79 4.03 4.88 -1.09
CA LEU A 79 4.83 4.59 -2.28
C LEU A 79 6.09 5.43 -2.20
N VAL A 80 7.25 4.80 -2.33
CA VAL A 80 8.56 5.44 -2.16
C VAL A 80 9.37 5.21 -3.42
N TRP A 81 9.92 6.30 -3.96
CA TRP A 81 10.94 6.27 -5.01
C TRP A 81 12.26 6.78 -4.43
N PRO A 82 13.14 5.89 -3.95
CA PRO A 82 14.30 6.30 -3.18
C PRO A 82 15.29 7.15 -3.97
N VAL A 83 15.46 6.88 -5.28
CA VAL A 83 16.42 7.58 -6.13
C VAL A 83 16.15 9.09 -6.23
N ILE A 84 14.87 9.49 -6.21
CA ILE A 84 14.44 10.88 -6.33
C ILE A 84 13.81 11.43 -5.04
N HIS A 85 13.87 10.67 -3.95
CA HIS A 85 13.23 10.95 -2.66
C HIS A 85 11.77 11.36 -2.75
N LYS A 86 11.03 10.80 -3.72
CA LYS A 86 9.60 11.05 -3.86
C LYS A 86 8.82 10.06 -3.00
N ILE A 87 7.82 10.58 -2.28
CA ILE A 87 6.89 9.77 -1.50
C ILE A 87 5.45 10.15 -1.86
N ILE A 88 4.59 9.14 -1.97
CA ILE A 88 3.14 9.30 -2.02
C ILE A 88 2.53 8.58 -0.81
N GLY A 89 1.73 9.30 -0.03
CA GLY A 89 1.04 8.79 1.14
C GLY A 89 0.74 9.91 2.14
N PRO A 90 0.12 9.60 3.28
CA PRO A 90 -0.28 8.25 3.72
C PRO A 90 -1.40 7.64 2.88
N LEU A 91 -1.31 6.34 2.61
CA LEU A 91 -2.32 5.52 1.93
C LEU A 91 -2.88 4.48 2.91
N ARG A 92 -4.11 4.02 2.64
CA ARG A 92 -4.68 2.88 3.37
C ARG A 92 -3.99 1.59 2.90
N PRO A 93 -3.51 0.72 3.82
CA PRO A 93 -3.08 -0.62 3.46
C PRO A 93 -4.16 -1.40 2.70
N ASP A 94 -3.73 -2.14 1.69
CA ASP A 94 -4.59 -2.98 0.87
C ASP A 94 -4.74 -4.37 1.51
N ALA A 95 -5.99 -4.81 1.67
CA ALA A 95 -6.30 -6.08 2.32
C ALA A 95 -5.85 -7.32 1.51
N SER A 96 -5.54 -7.21 0.22
CA SER A 96 -4.96 -8.33 -0.57
C SER A 96 -3.56 -8.72 -0.13
N LEU A 97 -2.82 -7.81 0.49
CA LEU A 97 -1.40 -8.00 0.79
C LEU A 97 -1.15 -8.56 2.19
N ASN A 98 -2.23 -8.94 2.89
CA ASN A 98 -2.24 -9.41 4.27
C ASN A 98 -1.82 -10.89 4.37
#